data_AF-A0A1A3CWR8-F1
#
_entry.id   AF-A0A1A3CWR8-F1
#
_cell.length_a   1.000
_cell.length_b   1.000
_cell.length_c   1.000
_cell.angle_alpha   90.00
_cell.angle_beta   90.00
_cell.angle_gamma   90.00
#
_symmetry.space_group_name_H-M   'P 1'
#
loop_
_entity.id
_entity.type
_entity.pdbx_description
1 polymer ?
#
loop_
_entity_poly.entity_id
_entity_poly.type
_entity_poly.pdbx_seq_one_letter_code
_entity_poly.pdbx_strand_id
1 'polypeptide(L)'
;MREQPTVGYRTRKPPARIQRTRRTVDLSPATHRALDMWQRDAADRLGLARVTGQDVITALIEQLLVDPNLSAQIVRAIQARRV
;
A
#
# COMPACT_ATOMS: atom_id res chain seq x y z
N MET A 1 47.07 14.67 -37.57
CA MET A 1 45.78 13.94 -37.47
C MET A 1 45.66 13.38 -36.07
N ARG A 2 44.75 13.89 -35.23
CA ARG A 2 44.45 13.33 -33.91
C ARG A 2 43.04 12.77 -33.97
N GLU A 3 42.94 11.47 -33.91
CA GLU A 3 41.70 10.71 -33.99
C GLU A 3 40.98 10.85 -32.65
N GLN A 4 39.83 11.51 -32.64
CA GLN A 4 38.99 11.59 -31.45
C GLN A 4 38.14 10.31 -31.38
N PRO A 5 38.16 9.55 -30.26
CA PRO A 5 37.27 8.42 -30.09
C PRO A 5 35.84 8.92 -29.83
N THR A 6 34.90 8.50 -30.66
CA THR A 6 33.47 8.77 -30.49
C THR A 6 32.94 7.96 -29.31
N VAL A 7 32.83 8.61 -28.14
CA VAL A 7 32.11 8.02 -26.99
C VAL A 7 30.64 7.93 -27.35
N GLY A 8 30.20 6.73 -27.72
CA GLY A 8 28.80 6.40 -27.93
C GLY A 8 28.04 6.52 -26.61
N TYR A 9 27.29 7.59 -26.43
CA TYR A 9 26.33 7.72 -25.34
C TYR A 9 25.21 6.71 -25.57
N ARG A 10 25.35 5.52 -24.97
CA ARG A 10 24.23 4.61 -24.74
C ARG A 10 23.24 5.34 -23.83
N THR A 11 22.21 5.92 -24.41
CA THR A 11 21.05 6.44 -23.70
C THR A 11 20.39 5.29 -22.96
N ARG A 12 20.79 5.08 -21.70
CA ARG A 12 20.03 4.24 -20.76
C ARG A 12 18.66 4.88 -20.63
N LYS A 13 17.65 4.28 -21.27
CA LYS A 13 16.24 4.62 -21.06
C LYS A 13 16.01 4.56 -19.54
N PRO A 14 15.65 5.67 -18.88
CA PRO A 14 15.39 5.62 -17.44
C PRO A 14 14.31 4.58 -17.19
N PRO A 15 14.40 3.79 -16.10
CA PRO A 15 13.40 2.78 -15.80
C PRO A 15 12.03 3.44 -15.83
N ALA A 16 11.09 2.84 -16.56
CA ALA A 16 9.73 3.34 -16.65
C ALA A 16 9.22 3.58 -15.23
N ARG A 17 8.92 4.84 -14.92
CA ARG A 17 8.42 5.24 -13.61
C ARG A 17 7.13 4.46 -13.39
N ILE A 18 7.17 3.44 -12.52
CA ILE A 18 5.98 2.67 -12.18
C ILE A 18 4.98 3.65 -11.58
N GLN A 19 3.92 3.93 -12.33
CA GLN A 19 2.88 4.85 -11.88
C GLN A 19 2.09 4.15 -10.78
N ARG A 20 2.35 4.54 -9.54
CA ARG A 20 1.61 4.01 -8.38
C ARG A 20 0.21 4.61 -8.36
N THR A 21 -0.81 3.77 -8.44
CA THR A 21 -2.20 4.18 -8.20
C THR A 21 -2.40 4.41 -6.70
N ARG A 22 -2.83 5.62 -6.32
CA ARG A 22 -3.13 5.97 -4.92
C ARG A 22 -4.61 5.75 -4.64
N ARG A 23 -4.90 5.20 -3.46
CA ARG A 23 -6.26 5.09 -2.91
C ARG A 23 -6.28 5.83 -1.57
N THR A 24 -7.18 6.80 -1.44
CA THR A 24 -7.42 7.55 -0.21
C THR A 24 -8.74 7.07 0.38
N VAL A 25 -8.80 6.95 1.71
CA VAL A 25 -10.00 6.53 2.44
C VAL A 25 -10.28 7.59 3.49
N ASP A 26 -11.50 8.12 3.48
CA ASP A 26 -11.96 9.02 4.52
C ASP A 26 -12.37 8.21 5.74
N LEU A 27 -11.75 8.53 6.88
CA LEU A 27 -12.01 7.89 8.16
C LEU A 27 -12.60 8.92 9.11
N SER A 28 -13.60 8.52 9.89
CA SER A 28 -14.04 9.36 11.01
C SER A 28 -12.88 9.56 11.99
N PRO A 29 -12.83 10.67 12.76
CA PRO A 29 -11.79 10.88 13.76
C PRO A 29 -11.67 9.72 14.76
N ALA A 30 -12.80 9.13 15.15
CA ALA A 30 -12.84 7.98 16.05
C ALA A 30 -12.18 6.74 15.40
N THR A 31 -12.52 6.44 14.15
CA THR A 31 -11.93 5.32 13.40
C THR A 31 -10.43 5.51 13.18
N HIS A 32 -9.99 6.74 12.86
CA HIS A 32 -8.58 7.05 12.69
C HIS A 32 -7.78 6.84 13.99
N ARG A 33 -8.33 7.27 15.14
CA ARG A 33 -7.71 7.05 16.45
C ARG A 33 -7.64 5.57 16.82
N ALA A 34 -8.71 4.81 16.59
CA ALA A 34 -8.73 3.37 16.82
C ALA A 34 -7.66 2.65 15.98
N LEU A 35 -7.51 3.05 14.71
CA LEU A 35 -6.47 2.52 13.83
C LEU A 35 -5.05 2.84 14.34
N ASP A 36 -4.77 4.09 14.72
CA ASP A 36 -3.46 4.50 15.27
C ASP A 36 -3.09 3.70 16.53
N MET A 37 -4.06 3.46 17.42
CA MET A 37 -3.84 2.62 18.60
C MET A 37 -3.52 1.16 18.22
N TRP A 38 -4.30 0.58 17.30
CA TRP A 38 -4.06 -0.77 16.82
C TRP A 38 -2.69 -0.91 16.14
N GLN A 39 -2.25 0.10 15.38
CA GLN A 39 -0.96 0.08 14.70
C GLN A 39 0.22 0.06 15.66
N ARG A 40 0.11 0.76 16.79
CA ARG A 40 1.13 0.74 17.84
C ARG A 40 1.23 -0.64 18.48
N ASP A 41 0.09 -1.19 18.89
CA ASP A 41 0.02 -2.55 19.45
C ASP A 41 0.53 -3.61 18.44
N ALA A 42 0.18 -3.49 17.17
CA ALA A 42 0.71 -4.36 16.12
C ALA A 42 2.23 -4.21 15.94
N ALA A 43 2.76 -2.98 16.00
CA ALA A 43 4.20 -2.74 15.93
C ALA A 43 4.94 -3.39 17.11
N ASP A 44 4.40 -3.24 18.32
CA ASP A 44 4.95 -3.84 19.53
C ASP A 44 4.97 -5.37 19.43
N ARG A 45 3.88 -5.99 18.94
CA ARG A 45 3.79 -7.45 18.74
C ARG A 45 4.76 -7.97 17.68
N LEU A 46 5.00 -7.20 16.63
CA LEU A 46 5.90 -7.57 15.54
C LEU A 46 7.37 -7.19 15.81
N GLY A 47 7.65 -6.47 16.91
CA GLY A 47 8.98 -5.95 17.19
C GLY A 47 9.45 -4.90 16.18
N LEU A 48 8.53 -4.19 15.53
CA LEU A 48 8.81 -3.18 14.52
C LEU A 48 8.76 -1.78 15.13
N ALA A 49 9.56 -0.85 14.59
CA ALA A 49 9.52 0.54 15.03
C ALA A 49 8.18 1.23 14.77
N ARG A 50 7.45 0.81 13.71
CA ARG A 50 6.09 1.27 13.39
C ARG A 50 5.44 0.33 12.39
N VAL A 51 4.11 0.27 12.44
CA VAL A 51 3.25 -0.25 11.37
C VAL A 51 2.56 0.95 10.74
N THR A 52 2.75 1.19 9.43
CA THR A 52 2.18 2.36 8.77
C THR A 52 0.76 2.09 8.25
N GLY A 53 -0.03 3.15 8.02
CA GLY A 53 -1.35 3.01 7.38
C GLY A 53 -1.26 2.34 6.01
N GLN A 54 -0.17 2.57 5.28
CA GLN A 54 0.08 1.93 4.01
C GLN A 54 0.29 0.42 4.17
N ASP A 55 1.10 -0.02 5.13
CA ASP A 55 1.33 -1.46 5.37
C ASP A 55 0.02 -2.18 5.68
N VAL A 56 -0.81 -1.55 6.52
CA VAL A 56 -2.14 -2.08 6.87
C VAL A 56 -3.04 -2.19 5.66
N ILE A 57 -3.18 -1.11 4.88
CA ILE A 57 -4.05 -1.11 3.70
C ILE A 57 -3.55 -2.10 2.65
N THR A 58 -2.25 -2.16 2.42
CA THR A 58 -1.65 -3.12 1.48
C THR A 58 -1.93 -4.55 1.92
N ALA A 59 -1.66 -4.90 3.17
CA ALA A 59 -1.92 -6.25 3.69
C ALA A 59 -3.40 -6.62 3.63
N LEU A 60 -4.31 -5.69 3.97
CA LEU A 60 -5.75 -5.92 3.88
C LEU A 60 -6.22 -6.15 2.44
N ILE A 61 -5.68 -5.41 1.47
CA ILE A 61 -6.02 -5.60 0.05
C ILE A 61 -5.46 -6.93 -0.45
N GLU A 62 -4.22 -7.25 -0.13
CA GLU A 62 -3.61 -8.53 -0.51
C GLU A 62 -4.41 -9.71 0.04
N GLN A 63 -4.78 -9.67 1.32
CA GLN A 63 -5.63 -10.69 1.93
C GLN A 63 -7.03 -10.75 1.31
N LEU A 64 -7.66 -9.61 1.06
CA LEU A 64 -8.98 -9.53 0.44
C LEU A 64 -9.02 -10.23 -0.94
N LEU A 65 -7.92 -10.15 -1.69
CA LEU A 65 -7.84 -10.70 -3.04
C LEU A 65 -7.56 -12.21 -3.08
N VAL A 66 -7.08 -12.82 -1.99
CA VAL A 66 -6.71 -14.24 -1.94
C VAL A 66 -7.58 -15.07 -0.97
N ASP A 67 -8.19 -14.44 0.03
CA ASP A 67 -9.06 -15.12 1.01
C ASP A 67 -10.56 -14.97 0.65
N PRO A 68 -11.21 -16.03 0.17
CA PRO A 68 -12.62 -15.98 -0.21
C PRO A 68 -13.57 -15.74 0.97
N ASN A 69 -13.18 -16.12 2.19
CA ASN A 69 -13.97 -15.88 3.38
C ASN A 69 -13.94 -14.39 3.76
N LEU A 70 -12.75 -13.78 3.76
CA LEU A 70 -12.61 -12.34 3.99
C LEU A 70 -13.37 -11.55 2.92
N SER A 71 -13.28 -11.94 1.65
CA SER A 71 -14.05 -11.33 0.56
C SER A 71 -15.56 -11.37 0.83
N ALA A 72 -16.10 -12.54 1.18
CA ALA A 72 -17.51 -12.68 1.51
C ALA A 72 -17.93 -11.85 2.73
N GLN A 73 -17.08 -11.74 3.76
CA GLN A 73 -17.32 -10.90 4.93
C GLN A 73 -17.39 -9.42 4.56
N ILE A 74 -16.46 -8.92 3.75
CA ILE A 74 -16.44 -7.53 3.31
C ILE A 74 -17.66 -7.21 2.44
N VAL A 75 -18.05 -8.11 1.52
CA VAL A 75 -19.27 -7.94 0.70
C VAL A 75 -20.51 -7.79 1.60
N ARG A 76 -20.67 -8.67 2.61
CA ARG A 76 -21.78 -8.57 3.57
C ARG A 76 -21.75 -7.25 4.36
N ALA A 77 -20.57 -6.83 4.82
CA ALA A 77 -20.42 -5.57 5.55
C ALA A 77 -20.77 -4.35 4.68
N ILE A 78 -20.41 -4.36 3.39
CA ILE A 78 -20.78 -3.30 2.44
C ILE A 78 -22.30 -3.29 2.21
N GLN A 79 -22.92 -4.46 2.04
CA GLN A 79 -24.37 -4.58 1.88
C GLN A 79 -25.09 -3.98 3.09
N ALA A 80 -24.71 -4.36 4.32
CA ALA A 80 -25.32 -3.87 5.55
C ALA A 80 -25.25 -2.35 5.77
N ARG A 81 -24.32 -1.64 5.11
CA ARG A 81 -24.21 -0.17 5.19
C ARG A 81 -25.07 0.56 4.16
N ARG A 82 -25.56 -0.16 3.15
CA ARG A 82 -26.35 0.40 2.03
C ARG A 82 -27.85 0.19 2.18
N VAL A 83 -28.28 -0.72 3.07
CA VAL A 83 -29.68 -0.90 3.46
C VAL A 83 -29.99 0.03 4.62
#